data_AF-A0A5F1I546-F1
#
_entry.id   AF-A0A5F1I546-F1
#
_cell.length_a   1.000
_cell.length_b   1.000
_cell.length_c   1.000
_cell.angle_alpha   90.00
_cell.angle_beta   90.00
_cell.angle_gamma   90.00
#
_symmetry.space_group_name_H-M   'P 1'
#
loop_
_entity.id
_entity.type
_entity.pdbx_description
1 polymer ?
#
loop_
_entity_poly.entity_id
_entity_poly.type
_entity_poly.pdbx_seq_one_letter_code
_entity_poly.pdbx_strand_id
1 'polypeptide(L)' 'MDIKTRRETRQTLAQWFEEKGFQKAYQEAFQKGYQEGLQEVRQECAQRLLRKGILREDVAELANLSLAEVDKLISLN' A
#
# COMPACT_ATOMS: atom_id res chain seq x y z
N MET A 1 40.93 -20.16 14.55
CA MET A 1 39.76 -20.10 13.64
C MET A 1 40.29 -20.00 12.22
N ASP A 2 40.14 -21.09 11.47
CA ASP A 2 40.75 -21.28 10.16
C ASP A 2 40.12 -20.39 9.08
N ILE A 3 40.87 -20.12 8.01
CA ILE A 3 40.45 -19.26 6.91
C ILE A 3 39.17 -19.78 6.24
N LYS A 4 39.02 -21.12 6.16
CA LYS A 4 37.82 -21.79 5.64
C LYS A 4 36.58 -21.45 6.47
N THR A 5 36.68 -21.56 7.80
CA THR A 5 35.59 -21.23 8.73
C THR A 5 35.17 -19.76 8.62
N ARG A 6 36.13 -18.83 8.48
CA ARG A 6 35.83 -17.39 8.30
C ARG A 6 35.09 -17.11 6.98
N ARG A 7 35.40 -17.84 5.90
CA ARG A 7 34.74 -17.68 4.60
C ARG A 7 33.31 -18.20 4.65
N GLU A 8 33.11 -19.37 5.23
CA GLU A 8 31.78 -19.99 5.39
C GLU A 8 30.87 -19.09 6.25
N THR A 9 31.35 -18.57 7.38
CA THR A 9 30.57 -17.64 8.22
C THR A 9 30.14 -16.37 7.46
N ARG A 10 31.03 -15.79 6.64
CA ARG A 10 30.69 -14.61 5.82
C ARG A 10 29.63 -14.92 4.76
N GLN A 11 29.67 -16.11 4.16
CA GLN A 11 28.67 -16.54 3.18
C GLN A 11 27.30 -16.72 3.82
N THR A 12 27.23 -17.37 4.98
CA THR A 12 25.97 -17.54 5.73
C THR A 12 25.41 -16.18 6.20
N LEU A 13 26.27 -15.26 6.64
CA LEU A 13 25.86 -13.90 6.99
C LEU A 13 25.30 -13.14 5.79
N ALA A 14 25.94 -13.22 4.62
CA ALA A 14 25.45 -12.60 3.39
C ALA A 14 24.07 -13.14 2.98
N GLN A 15 23.91 -14.48 3.00
CA GLN A 15 22.62 -15.13 2.74
C GLN A 15 21.54 -14.66 3.71
N TRP A 16 21.86 -14.57 5.01
CA TRP A 16 20.93 -14.07 6.01
C TRP A 16 20.52 -12.61 5.76
N PHE A 17 21.46 -11.75 5.36
CA PHE A 17 21.14 -10.36 5.00
C PHE A 17 20.29 -10.27 3.74
N GLU A 18 20.54 -11.10 2.72
CA GLU A 18 19.74 -11.15 1.49
C GLU A 18 18.30 -11.60 1.79
N GLU A 19 18.11 -12.67 2.57
CA GLU A 19 16.79 -13.14 2.97
C GLU A 19 16.02 -12.10 3.80
N LYS A 20 16.70 -11.48 4.78
CA LYS A 20 16.08 -10.43 5.60
C LYS A 20 15.77 -9.18 4.81
N GLY A 21 16.65 -8.80 3.87
CA GLY A 21 16.44 -7.67 2.97
C GLY A 21 15.22 -7.89 2.08
N PHE A 22 15.13 -9.06 1.46
CA PHE A 22 13.99 -9.41 0.60
C PHE A 22 12.68 -9.47 1.39
N GLN A 23 12.69 -10.07 2.58
CA GLN A 23 11.50 -10.16 3.43
C GLN A 23 10.95 -8.77 3.80
N LYS A 24 11.84 -7.83 4.18
CA LYS A 24 11.44 -6.45 4.47
C LYS A 24 10.92 -5.73 3.24
N ALA A 25 11.66 -5.78 2.14
CA ALA A 25 11.27 -5.12 0.89
C ALA A 25 9.91 -5.63 0.39
N TYR A 26 9.67 -6.93 0.47
CA TYR A 26 8.40 -7.53 0.09
C TYR A 26 7.25 -7.05 1.00
N GLN A 27 7.48 -7.02 2.31
CA GLN A 27 6.47 -6.56 3.27
C GLN A 27 6.10 -5.09 3.05
N GLU A 28 7.09 -4.22 2.84
CA GLU A 28 6.87 -2.80 2.55
C GLU A 28 6.14 -2.61 1.22
N ALA A 29 6.57 -3.31 0.16
CA ALA A 29 5.93 -3.25 -1.15
C ALA A 29 4.48 -3.72 -1.10
N PHE A 30 4.22 -4.83 -0.39
CA PHE A 30 2.87 -5.37 -0.21
C PHE A 30 1.99 -4.40 0.58
N GLN A 31 2.49 -3.84 1.69
CA GLN A 31 1.74 -2.90 2.50
C GLN A 31 1.38 -1.64 1.71
N LYS A 32 2.35 -1.11 0.95
CA LYS A 32 2.12 0.06 0.10
C LYS A 32 1.12 -0.23 -1.01
N GLY A 33 1.30 -1.33 -1.74
CA GLY A 33 0.38 -1.72 -2.82
C GLY A 33 -1.04 -2.01 -2.32
N TYR A 34 -1.17 -2.61 -1.13
CA TYR A 34 -2.47 -2.84 -0.51
C TYR A 34 -3.18 -1.54 -0.12
N GLN A 35 -2.45 -0.57 0.44
CA GLN A 35 -3.00 0.74 0.77
C GLN A 35 -3.40 1.52 -0.48
N GLU A 36 -2.58 1.50 -1.53
CA GLU A 36 -2.88 2.14 -2.82
C GLU A 36 -4.13 1.50 -3.45
N GLY A 37 -4.21 0.18 -3.52
CA GLY A 37 -5.38 -0.52 -4.06
C GLY A 37 -6.66 -0.25 -3.26
N LEU A 38 -6.60 -0.20 -1.93
CA LEU A 38 -7.74 0.21 -1.10
C LEU A 38 -8.15 1.66 -1.37
N GLN A 39 -7.20 2.57 -1.57
CA GLN A 39 -7.48 3.96 -1.89
C GLN A 39 -8.19 4.08 -3.25
N GLU A 40 -7.70 3.38 -4.28
CA GLU A 40 -8.31 3.35 -5.61
C GLU A 40 -9.74 2.82 -5.57
N VAL A 41 -9.98 1.69 -4.88
CA VAL A 41 -11.33 1.10 -4.76
C VAL A 41 -12.29 2.07 -4.06
N ARG A 42 -11.84 2.77 -3.01
CA ARG A 42 -12.65 3.77 -2.32
C ARG A 42 -12.99 4.95 -3.22
N GLN A 43 -12.02 5.46 -3.97
CA GLN A 43 -12.24 6.56 -4.92
C GLN A 43 -13.18 6.16 -6.05
N GLU A 44 -13.00 4.96 -6.61
CA GLU A 44 -13.87 4.45 -7.66
C GLU A 44 -15.30 4.25 -7.15
N CYS A 45 -15.47 3.73 -5.93
CA CYS A 45 -16.76 3.61 -5.28
C CYS A 45 -17.41 4.99 -5.11
N ALA A 46 -16.68 5.98 -4.60
CA ALA A 46 -17.16 7.34 -4.45
C ALA A 46 -17.61 7.96 -5.79
N GLN A 47 -16.82 7.82 -6.86
CA GLN A 47 -17.20 8.30 -8.19
C GLN A 47 -18.46 7.61 -8.71
N ARG A 48 -18.60 6.29 -8.51
CA ARG A 48 -19.81 5.54 -8.90
C ARG A 48 -21.04 6.03 -8.13
N LEU A 49 -20.91 6.32 -6.84
CA LEU A 49 -22.00 6.84 -6.00
C LEU A 49 -22.39 8.27 -6.41
N LEU A 50 -21.41 9.15 -6.66
CA LEU A 50 -21.64 10.51 -7.15
C LEU A 50 -22.38 10.51 -8.49
N ARG A 51 -22.00 9.62 -9.43
CA ARG A 51 -22.71 9.46 -10.71
C ARG A 51 -24.16 8.99 -10.56
N LYS A 52 -24.50 8.31 -9.45
CA LYS A 52 -25.87 7.93 -9.12
C LYS A 52 -26.68 9.05 -8.45
N GLY A 53 -26.08 10.22 -8.24
CA GLY A 53 -26.74 11.38 -7.62
C GLY A 53 -26.83 11.29 -6.10
N ILE A 54 -26.01 10.46 -5.45
CA ILE A 54 -25.94 10.37 -3.99
C ILE A 54 -25.24 11.63 -3.44
N LEU A 55 -25.72 12.12 -2.29
CA LEU A 55 -25.17 13.32 -1.64
C LEU A 55 -23.73 13.07 -1.20
N ARG A 56 -22.88 14.09 -1.29
CA ARG A 56 -21.45 13.97 -0.94
C ARG A 56 -21.20 13.49 0.50
N GLU A 57 -22.11 13.80 1.43
CA GLU A 57 -22.04 13.35 2.82
C GLU A 57 -22.23 11.84 2.91
N ASP A 58 -23.28 11.31 2.27
CA ASP A 58 -23.53 9.87 2.19
C ASP A 58 -22.42 9.15 1.40
N VAL A 59 -21.87 9.79 0.35
CA VAL A 59 -20.73 9.24 -0.40
C VAL A 59 -19.49 9.11 0.48
N ALA A 60 -19.18 10.12 1.29
CA ALA A 60 -18.03 10.11 2.20
C ALA A 60 -18.15 8.97 3.21
N GLU A 61 -19.34 8.78 3.78
CA GLU A 61 -19.63 7.68 4.71
C GLU A 61 -19.51 6.30 4.03
N LEU A 62 -20.17 6.11 2.88
CA LEU A 62 -20.20 4.82 2.17
C LEU A 62 -18.85 4.42 1.55
N ALA A 63 -18.07 5.38 1.06
CA ALA A 63 -16.75 5.14 0.49
C ALA A 63 -15.63 5.17 1.54
N ASN A 64 -15.94 5.47 2.80
CA ASN A 64 -14.96 5.67 3.87
C ASN A 64 -13.85 6.64 3.47
N LEU A 65 -14.27 7.78 2.91
CA LEU A 65 -13.43 8.90 2.49
C LEU A 65 -13.78 10.14 3.30
N SER A 66 -12.84 11.06 3.45
CA SER A 66 -13.14 12.37 4.01
C SER A 66 -13.95 13.22 3.02
N LEU A 67 -14.76 14.15 3.55
CA LEU A 67 -15.48 15.12 2.71
C LEU A 67 -14.53 15.89 1.77
N ALA A 68 -13.32 16.21 2.24
CA ALA A 68 -12.31 16.88 1.43
C ALA A 68 -11.81 16.02 0.25
N GLU A 69 -11.71 14.70 0.43
CA GLU A 69 -11.37 13.78 -0.67
C GLU A 69 -12.52 13.68 -1.67
N VAL A 70 -13.76 13.62 -1.20
CA VAL A 70 -14.94 13.63 -2.07
C VAL A 70 -15.04 14.95 -2.84
N ASP A 71 -14.84 16.09 -2.19
CA ASP A 71 -14.82 17.41 -2.84
C ASP A 71 -13.71 17.50 -3.90
N LYS A 72 -12.52 16.93 -3.62
CA LYS A 72 -11.45 16.82 -4.64
C LYS A 72 -11.89 15.99 -5.84
N LEU A 73 -12.53 14.84 -5.63
CA LEU A 73 -13.05 13.98 -6.70
C LEU A 73 -14.09 14.69 -7.55
N ILE A 74 -14.94 15.53 -6.93
CA ILE A 74 -15.90 16.37 -7.64
C ILE A 74 -15.18 17.46 -8.45
N SER A 75 -14.14 18.10 -7.88
CA SER A 75 -13.40 19.18 -8.54
C SER A 75 -12.49 18.73 -9.70
N LEU A 76 -12.18 17.44 -9.78
CA LEU A 76 -11.33 16.82 -10.81
C LEU A 76 -12.11 16.38 -12.05
N ASN A 77 -13.44 16.53 -12.04
CA ASN A 77 -14.37 16.10 -13.10
C ASN A 77 -14.97 17.33 -13.80
#